data_AF-A0A7S4C4Y7-F1
#
_entry.id   AF-A0A7S4C4Y7-F1
#
_cell.length_a   1.000
_cell.length_b   1.000
_cell.length_c   1.000
_cell.angle_alpha   90.00
_cell.angle_beta   90.00
_cell.angle_gamma   90.00
#
_symmetry.space_group_name_H-M   'P 1'
#
loop_
_entity.id
_entity.type
_entity.pdbx_description
1 polymer ?
#
loop_
_entity_poly.entity_id
_entity_poly.type
_entity_poly.pdbx_seq_one_letter_code
_entity_poly.pdbx_strand_id
1 'polypeptide(L)'
;ADVLCGLSVLPCKELFEAWEVAIRVDAAFPKATRVADLAAGHGLLAWLLLLLASSRGQPRSAVCVDVQMPASADKLSHAFVTRWPHLSTQMHYVEGPLEAVRAQPHALLTSIHACGALS
;
A
#
# COMPACT_ATOMS: atom_id res chain seq x y z
N ALA A 1 6.28 -5.82 -12.21
CA ALA A 1 7.70 -5.47 -12.01
C ALA A 1 8.06 -4.22 -12.78
N ASP A 2 7.85 -4.20 -14.10
CA ASP A 2 8.31 -3.14 -15.01
C ASP A 2 7.91 -1.72 -14.61
N VAL A 3 6.67 -1.52 -14.15
CA VAL A 3 6.15 -0.21 -13.71
C VAL A 3 6.90 0.36 -12.51
N LEU A 4 7.38 -0.49 -11.59
CA LEU A 4 7.93 -0.06 -10.30
C LEU A 4 9.46 -0.15 -10.26
N CYS A 5 10.03 -1.23 -10.80
CA CYS A 5 11.48 -1.39 -10.88
C CYS A 5 12.12 -0.32 -11.80
N GLY A 6 11.39 0.20 -12.79
CA GLY A 6 11.87 1.29 -13.66
C GLY A 6 11.96 2.67 -12.99
N LEU A 7 11.33 2.86 -11.83
CA LEU A 7 11.30 4.16 -11.13
C LEU A 7 12.57 4.45 -10.32
N SER A 8 13.43 3.45 -10.10
CA SER A 8 14.61 3.54 -9.22
C SER A 8 14.29 4.02 -7.79
N VAL A 9 13.03 3.90 -7.35
CA VAL A 9 12.57 4.27 -5.99
C VAL A 9 12.46 3.06 -5.06
N LEU A 10 12.54 1.85 -5.62
CA LEU A 10 12.34 0.60 -4.89
C LEU A 10 13.26 -0.49 -5.48
N PRO A 11 14.09 -1.13 -4.67
CA PRO A 11 14.79 -2.36 -5.06
C PRO A 11 13.79 -3.43 -5.51
N CYS A 12 14.06 -4.13 -6.62
CA CYS A 12 13.12 -5.17 -7.11
C CYS A 12 12.85 -6.28 -6.07
N LYS A 13 13.79 -6.56 -5.16
CA LYS A 13 13.57 -7.53 -4.08
C LYS A 13 12.36 -7.14 -3.22
N GLU A 14 12.20 -5.85 -2.91
CA GLU A 14 11.15 -5.36 -2.01
C GLU A 14 9.79 -5.48 -2.67
N LEU A 15 9.74 -5.40 -4.01
CA LEU A 15 8.52 -5.65 -4.77
C LEU A 15 8.06 -7.10 -4.61
N PHE A 16 8.98 -8.05 -4.75
CA PHE A 16 8.65 -9.47 -4.61
C PHE A 16 8.28 -9.82 -3.16
N GLU A 17 9.02 -9.29 -2.18
CA GLU A 17 8.73 -9.45 -0.76
C GLU A 17 7.34 -8.90 -0.42
N ALA A 18 7.04 -7.66 -0.82
CA ALA A 18 5.74 -7.04 -0.59
C ALA A 18 4.60 -7.74 -1.35
N TRP A 19 4.86 -8.28 -2.55
CA TRP A 19 3.87 -9.02 -3.34
C TRP A 19 3.46 -10.33 -2.66
N GLU A 20 4.44 -11.09 -2.18
CA GLU A 20 4.20 -12.32 -1.43
C GLU A 20 3.40 -12.06 -0.14
N VAL A 21 3.68 -10.95 0.54
CA VAL A 21 2.88 -10.50 1.69
C VAL A 21 1.47 -10.12 1.26
N ALA A 22 1.31 -9.31 0.20
CA ALA A 22 0.02 -8.84 -0.27
C ALA A 22 -0.90 -10.00 -0.64
N ILE A 23 -0.40 -11.03 -1.34
CA ILE A 23 -1.16 -12.24 -1.67
C ILE A 23 -1.65 -12.94 -0.40
N ARG A 24 -0.79 -13.10 0.62
CA ARG A 24 -1.16 -13.79 1.87
C ARG A 24 -2.20 -13.01 2.66
N VAL A 25 -2.00 -11.70 2.80
CA VAL A 25 -2.94 -10.81 3.50
C VAL A 25 -4.29 -10.81 2.80
N ASP A 26 -4.29 -10.67 1.48
CA ASP A 26 -5.51 -10.61 0.69
C ASP A 26 -6.29 -11.94 0.71
N ALA A 27 -5.60 -13.08 0.69
CA ALA A 27 -6.21 -14.40 0.83
C ALA A 27 -6.77 -14.64 2.24
N ALA A 28 -6.11 -14.14 3.29
CA ALA A 28 -6.59 -14.24 4.66
C ALA A 28 -7.80 -13.33 4.94
N PHE A 29 -7.86 -12.16 4.28
CA PHE A 29 -8.88 -11.14 4.49
C PHE A 29 -9.60 -10.74 3.19
N PRO A 30 -10.23 -11.68 2.46
CA PRO A 30 -10.77 -11.42 1.12
C PRO A 30 -11.94 -10.43 1.11
N LYS A 31 -12.63 -10.28 2.26
CA LYS A 31 -13.77 -9.38 2.44
C LYS A 31 -13.39 -7.99 2.98
N ALA A 32 -12.11 -7.73 3.25
CA ALA A 32 -11.67 -6.43 3.72
C ALA A 32 -11.88 -5.38 2.62
N THR A 33 -12.72 -4.37 2.89
CA THR A 33 -13.02 -3.26 1.98
C THR A 33 -12.29 -1.97 2.35
N ARG A 34 -11.76 -1.88 3.57
CA ARG A 34 -10.94 -0.76 4.04
C ARG A 34 -9.66 -1.29 4.64
N VAL A 35 -8.54 -0.77 4.19
CA VAL A 35 -7.20 -1.10 4.70
C VAL A 35 -6.58 0.17 5.27
N ALA A 36 -5.98 0.07 6.44
CA ALA A 36 -5.06 1.08 6.94
C ALA A 36 -3.67 0.44 7.05
N ASP A 37 -2.73 0.95 6.27
CA ASP A 37 -1.34 0.54 6.29
C ASP A 37 -0.56 1.51 7.17
N LEU A 38 0.00 1.00 8.26
CA LEU A 38 0.55 1.76 9.36
C LEU A 38 2.07 1.66 9.36
N ALA A 39 2.76 2.78 9.54
CA ALA A 39 4.20 2.91 9.25
C ALA A 39 4.50 2.47 7.80
N ALA A 40 3.71 3.01 6.87
CA ALA A 40 3.58 2.52 5.51
C ALA A 40 4.79 2.82 4.60
N GLY A 41 5.68 3.73 5.00
CA GLY A 41 6.76 4.22 4.15
C GLY A 41 6.23 4.73 2.81
N HIS A 42 6.54 4.06 1.71
CA HIS A 42 6.09 4.52 0.38
C HIS A 42 4.69 4.01 0.01
N GLY A 43 4.04 3.24 0.89
CA GLY A 43 2.69 2.70 0.69
C GLY A 43 2.61 1.54 -0.29
N LEU A 44 3.72 0.84 -0.56
CA LEU A 44 3.76 -0.24 -1.55
C LEU A 44 2.74 -1.35 -1.23
N LEU A 45 2.66 -1.82 0.02
CA LEU A 45 1.75 -2.89 0.38
C LEU A 45 0.29 -2.49 0.13
N ALA A 46 -0.12 -1.31 0.58
CA ALA A 46 -1.45 -0.77 0.32
C ALA A 46 -1.81 -0.74 -1.17
N TRP A 47 -0.90 -0.29 -2.04
CA TRP A 47 -1.12 -0.32 -3.49
C TRP A 47 -1.31 -1.73 -4.05
N LEU A 48 -0.51 -2.70 -3.59
CA LEU A 48 -0.64 -4.09 -4.03
C LEU A 48 -1.97 -4.71 -3.56
N LEU A 49 -2.42 -4.39 -2.35
CA LEU A 49 -3.72 -4.83 -1.82
C LEU A 49 -4.91 -4.22 -2.59
N LEU A 50 -4.79 -2.97 -3.04
CA LEU A 50 -5.77 -2.34 -3.94
C LEU A 50 -5.80 -3.04 -5.30
N LEU A 51 -4.63 -3.30 -5.88
CA LEU A 51 -4.51 -3.97 -7.18
C LEU A 51 -5.12 -5.37 -7.15
N LEU A 52 -4.82 -6.17 -6.11
CA LEU A 52 -5.38 -7.51 -5.92
C LEU A 52 -6.92 -7.47 -5.77
N ALA A 53 -7.45 -6.56 -4.95
CA ALA A 53 -8.91 -6.39 -4.83
C ALA A 53 -9.55 -6.02 -6.17
N SER A 54 -8.96 -5.05 -6.87
CA SER A 54 -9.43 -4.60 -8.17
C SER A 54 -9.41 -5.71 -9.21
N SER A 55 -8.39 -6.59 -9.23
CA SER A 55 -8.33 -7.70 -10.18
C SER A 55 -9.41 -8.77 -9.93
N ARG A 56 -10.02 -8.79 -8.75
CA ARG A 56 -11.18 -9.64 -8.43
C ARG A 56 -12.52 -8.93 -8.53
N GLY A 57 -12.54 -7.64 -8.90
CA GLY A 57 -13.76 -6.83 -8.92
C GLY A 57 -14.31 -6.48 -7.52
N GLN A 58 -13.48 -6.57 -6.47
CA GLN A 58 -13.87 -6.19 -5.11
C GLN A 58 -13.52 -4.72 -4.85
N PRO A 59 -14.46 -3.87 -4.39
CA PRO A 59 -14.13 -2.52 -3.98
C PRO A 59 -13.28 -2.53 -2.70
N ARG A 60 -12.16 -1.81 -2.73
CA ARG A 60 -11.29 -1.60 -1.58
C ARG A 60 -10.74 -0.18 -1.60
N SER A 61 -10.65 0.44 -0.43
CA SER A 61 -9.85 1.65 -0.24
C SER A 61 -8.72 1.40 0.76
N ALA A 62 -7.65 2.16 0.62
CA ALA A 62 -6.49 2.10 1.49
C ALA A 62 -6.11 3.50 1.97
N VAL A 63 -5.68 3.56 3.24
CA VAL A 63 -5.02 4.72 3.82
C VAL A 63 -3.65 4.31 4.32
N CYS A 64 -2.61 4.99 3.86
CA CYS A 64 -1.27 4.90 4.43
C CYS A 64 -1.13 5.93 5.54
N VAL A 65 -0.57 5.51 6.67
CA VAL A 65 -0.24 6.38 7.79
C VAL A 65 1.24 6.22 8.11
N ASP A 66 1.95 7.33 8.14
CA ASP A 66 3.36 7.38 8.56
C ASP A 66 3.64 8.74 9.20
N VAL A 67 4.69 8.83 10.02
CA VAL A 67 5.08 10.11 10.65
C VAL A 67 5.56 11.13 9.63
N GLN A 68 6.06 10.66 8.49
CA GLN A 68 6.50 11.47 7.38
C GLN A 68 6.21 10.73 6.06
N MET A 69 5.65 11.43 5.08
CA MET A 69 5.46 10.90 3.74
C MET A 69 6.77 11.03 2.96
N PRO A 70 7.42 9.91 2.57
CA PRO A 70 8.64 9.99 1.79
C PRO A 70 8.33 10.43 0.35
N ALA A 71 9.26 11.14 -0.29
CA ALA A 71 9.09 11.58 -1.69
C ALA A 71 8.90 10.40 -2.67
N SER A 72 9.33 9.19 -2.30
CA SER A 72 9.07 7.97 -3.06
C SER A 72 7.58 7.57 -3.08
N ALA A 73 6.79 7.93 -2.05
CA ALA A 73 5.36 7.64 -1.99
C ALA A 73 4.61 8.33 -3.13
N ASP A 74 4.92 9.60 -3.42
CA ASP A 74 4.29 10.35 -4.50
C ASP A 74 4.68 9.80 -5.88
N LYS A 75 5.97 9.48 -6.09
CA LYS A 75 6.45 8.84 -7.32
C LYS A 75 5.75 7.50 -7.58
N LEU A 76 5.58 6.70 -6.52
CA LEU A 76 4.93 5.40 -6.59
C LEU A 76 3.42 5.55 -6.86
N SER A 77 2.76 6.47 -6.16
CA SER A 77 1.37 6.85 -6.40
C SER A 77 1.14 7.25 -7.85
N HIS A 78 1.96 8.16 -8.38
CA HIS A 78 1.89 8.60 -9.76
C HIS A 78 2.03 7.44 -10.75
N ALA A 79 3.00 6.55 -10.55
CA ALA A 79 3.20 5.39 -11.43
C ALA A 79 2.02 4.41 -11.40
N PHE A 80 1.45 4.16 -10.22
CA PHE A 80 0.26 3.31 -10.08
C PHE A 80 -0.95 3.95 -10.77
N VAL A 81 -1.22 5.23 -10.54
CA VAL A 81 -2.36 5.92 -11.15
C VAL A 81 -2.22 6.05 -12.67
N THR A 82 -1.01 6.30 -13.18
CA THR A 82 -0.77 6.30 -14.63
C THR A 82 -1.07 4.95 -15.27
N ARG A 83 -0.75 3.84 -14.57
CA ARG A 83 -0.98 2.48 -15.10
C ARG A 83 -2.40 1.94 -14.85
N TRP A 84 -3.02 2.32 -13.73
CA TRP A 84 -4.35 1.91 -13.28
C TRP A 84 -5.17 3.13 -12.82
N PRO A 85 -5.65 3.97 -13.76
CA PRO A 85 -6.29 5.25 -13.43
C PRO A 85 -7.55 5.14 -12.54
N HIS A 86 -8.24 4.01 -12.62
CA HIS A 86 -9.45 3.73 -11.82
C HIS A 86 -9.18 3.57 -10.31
N LEU A 87 -7.90 3.44 -9.90
CA LEU A 87 -7.50 3.37 -8.49
C LEU A 87 -7.18 4.75 -7.88
N SER A 88 -7.19 5.83 -8.68
CA SER A 88 -6.77 7.18 -8.27
C SER A 88 -7.45 7.74 -7.02
N THR A 89 -8.69 7.33 -6.75
CA THR A 89 -9.48 7.79 -5.60
C THR A 89 -9.53 6.79 -4.46
N GLN A 90 -8.85 5.64 -4.59
CA GLN A 90 -8.91 4.54 -3.63
C GLN A 90 -7.76 4.56 -2.63
N MET A 91 -6.72 5.36 -2.89
CA MET A 91 -5.52 5.45 -2.07
C MET A 91 -5.41 6.85 -1.43
N HIS A 92 -5.19 6.88 -0.12
CA HIS A 92 -4.90 8.10 0.62
C HIS A 92 -3.61 7.94 1.42
N TYR A 93 -2.86 9.03 1.59
CA TYR A 93 -1.70 9.08 2.48
C TYR A 93 -1.95 10.17 3.53
N VAL A 94 -1.73 9.83 4.80
CA VAL A 94 -1.91 10.72 5.94
C VAL A 94 -0.62 10.75 6.74
N GLU A 95 -0.03 11.92 6.87
CA GLU A 95 1.08 12.13 7.79
C GLU A 95 0.55 12.29 9.22
N GLY A 96 1.04 11.46 10.13
CA GLY A 96 0.64 11.52 11.53
C GLY A 96 1.20 10.38 12.39
N PRO A 97 1.25 10.58 13.71
CA PRO A 97 1.69 9.56 14.65
C PRO A 97 0.68 8.40 14.72
N LEU A 98 1.17 7.18 14.94
CA LEU A 98 0.35 5.97 15.10
C LEU A 98 -0.67 6.12 16.26
N GLU A 99 -0.32 6.88 17.30
CA GLU A 99 -1.14 7.19 18.46
C GLU A 99 -2.41 7.98 18.10
N ALA A 100 -2.42 8.68 16.96
CA ALA A 100 -3.59 9.37 16.45
C ALA A 100 -4.57 8.43 15.72
N VAL A 101 -4.12 7.23 15.32
CA VAL A 101 -4.96 6.27 14.61
C VAL A 101 -6.00 5.69 15.57
N ARG A 102 -7.24 5.58 15.10
CA ARG A 102 -8.36 4.94 15.81
C ARG A 102 -8.84 3.77 14.98
N ALA A 103 -8.55 2.56 15.46
CA ALA A 103 -8.99 1.33 14.81
C ALA A 103 -10.52 1.32 14.67
N GLN A 104 -11.00 0.91 13.49
CA GLN A 104 -12.42 0.73 13.21
C GLN A 104 -12.69 -0.76 13.02
N PRO A 105 -13.83 -1.31 13.51
CA PRO A 105 -14.13 -2.75 13.43
C PRO A 105 -14.13 -3.37 12.02
N HIS A 106 -14.23 -2.54 10.99
CA HIS A 106 -14.30 -2.96 9.59
C HIS A 106 -13.07 -2.55 8.77
N ALA A 107 -12.01 -2.08 9.44
CA ALA A 107 -10.74 -1.76 8.80
C ALA A 107 -9.74 -2.88 9.08
N LEU A 108 -9.14 -3.40 8.03
CA LEU A 108 -7.96 -4.24 8.15
C LEU A 108 -6.77 -3.33 8.44
N LEU A 109 -6.10 -3.54 9.57
CA LEU A 109 -4.85 -2.86 9.89
C LEU A 109 -3.68 -3.72 9.43
N THR A 110 -2.78 -3.14 8.64
CA THR A 110 -1.50 -3.74 8.29
C THR A 110 -0.38 -2.86 8.82
N SER A 111 0.73 -3.47 9.20
CA SER A 111 1.99 -2.78 9.49
C SER A 111 3.09 -3.77 9.18
N ILE A 112 3.57 -3.74 7.94
CA ILE A 112 4.51 -4.74 7.44
C ILE A 112 5.64 -4.03 6.73
N HIS A 113 6.84 -4.21 7.27
CA HIS A 113 8.06 -3.71 6.67
C HIS A 113 8.58 -4.75 5.66
N ALA A 114 8.31 -4.48 4.38
CA ALA A 114 8.94 -5.19 3.26
C ALA A 114 10.08 -4.37 2.61
N CYS A 115 10.29 -3.14 3.06
CA CYS A 115 11.42 -2.31 2.67
C CYS A 115 12.63 -2.69 3.53
N GLY A 116 13.83 -2.74 2.93
CA GLY A 116 15.09 -3.04 3.63
C GLY A 116 15.39 -2.03 4.76
N ALA A 117 16.52 -2.26 5.45
CA ALA A 117 16.90 -1.54 6.68
C ALA A 117 16.43 -0.07 6.69
N LEU A 118 15.67 0.28 7.73
CA LEU A 118 15.14 1.62 8.01
C LEU A 118 16.20 2.65 7.62
N SER A 119 15.93 3.36 6.51
CA SER A 119 16.77 4.46 6.04
C SER A 119 16.53 5.66 6.93
#